data_AF-A0A7H8KG51-F1
#
_entry.id   AF-A0A7H8KG51-F1
#
_cell.length_a   1.000
_cell.length_b   1.000
_cell.length_c   1.000
_cell.angle_alpha   90.00
_cell.angle_beta   90.00
_cell.angle_gamma   90.00
#
_symmetry.space_group_name_H-M   'P 1'
#
loop_
_entity.id
_entity.type
_entity.pdbx_description
1 polymer ?
#
loop_
_entity_poly.entity_id
_entity_poly.type
_entity_poly.pdbx_seq_one_letter_code
_entity_poly.pdbx_strand_id
1 'polypeptide(L)'
;MSRDDEDIRHLFADAVPPLPTPHDRIAEVGIRVRRHRRRVVTGTAAAVTLVVALGVGLPALWGPDRTAPPVQTTDPTGEVVCPTSLAGEPDLDAVRYGDDEPLVPPGAVEITTCEVQVGTAGVVHERPGPRTLTAGVDEIVRLLNAQPPQPVDGRGRATPDGRPMCNAAARNEVTVLVLRYPDREPVTVWTNANCRVSITATHGRALDSEVFSTFLDRYRAQLVATTDPATITSPDCPATIPADRVRNKPSNPGPPDRIRLDNSDPYDTVLPTPLVEVTACRYEVDDGTAELVRQERRRAGADDLRPVLNGTFDRKAMSSDCGGWPGYPAPTAFDTLTVADATGATAEFWVRHIPCRSARHFYGANKQVTAPLLDALTDLLGPPPAP
;
A
#
# COMPACT_ATOMS: atom_id res chain seq x y z
N MET A 1 22.46 -27.85 38.56
CA MET A 1 23.45 -26.78 38.34
C MET A 1 24.67 -27.13 39.17
N SER A 2 25.79 -27.39 38.51
CA SER A 2 27.07 -27.67 39.17
C SER A 2 27.72 -26.35 39.60
N ARG A 3 28.54 -26.40 40.66
CA ARG A 3 29.30 -25.26 41.21
C ARG A 3 30.11 -24.49 40.16
N ASP A 4 30.50 -25.15 39.07
CA ASP A 4 31.27 -24.56 37.98
C ASP A 4 30.50 -23.49 37.17
N ASP A 5 29.17 -23.55 37.11
CA ASP A 5 28.35 -22.55 36.40
C ASP A 5 28.24 -21.22 37.18
N GLU A 6 28.41 -21.26 38.50
CA GLU A 6 28.36 -20.09 39.39
C GLU A 6 29.68 -19.31 39.36
N ASP A 7 30.81 -20.00 39.29
CA ASP A 7 32.14 -19.36 39.19
C ASP A 7 32.34 -18.66 37.84
N ILE A 8 31.78 -19.21 36.75
CA ILE A 8 31.81 -18.57 35.42
C ILE A 8 30.95 -17.30 35.42
N ARG A 9 29.77 -17.30 36.08
CA ARG A 9 28.93 -16.10 36.20
C ARG A 9 29.62 -14.98 36.99
N HIS A 10 30.36 -15.33 38.04
CA HIS A 10 31.10 -14.34 38.82
C HIS A 10 32.24 -13.70 38.02
N LEU A 11 32.96 -14.48 37.21
CA LEU A 11 34.02 -13.97 36.33
C LEU A 11 33.51 -12.98 35.26
N PHE A 12 32.28 -13.16 34.76
CA PHE A 12 31.68 -12.24 33.79
C PHE A 12 31.05 -11.00 34.43
N ALA A 13 30.61 -11.07 35.69
CA ALA A 13 30.04 -9.93 36.40
C ALA A 13 31.10 -8.88 36.76
N ASP A 14 32.33 -9.31 37.09
CA ASP A 14 33.40 -8.40 37.52
C ASP A 14 34.22 -7.80 36.36
N ALA A 15 34.05 -8.32 35.13
CA ALA A 15 34.79 -7.87 33.94
C ALA A 15 34.09 -6.76 33.13
N VAL A 16 32.86 -6.38 33.46
CA VAL A 16 32.08 -5.39 32.71
C VAL A 16 32.00 -4.07 33.50
N PRO A 17 32.76 -3.02 33.12
CA PRO A 17 32.62 -1.72 33.74
C PRO A 17 31.20 -1.16 33.52
N PRO A 18 30.63 -0.44 34.51
CA PRO A 18 29.28 0.09 34.41
C PRO A 18 29.16 1.02 33.21
N LEU A 19 28.20 0.74 32.33
CA LEU A 19 27.90 1.59 31.19
C LEU A 19 27.45 2.97 31.69
N PRO A 20 27.97 4.08 31.13
CA PRO A 20 27.53 5.40 31.49
C PRO A 20 26.03 5.54 31.19
N THR A 21 25.31 6.17 32.12
CA THR A 21 23.87 6.41 32.04
C THR A 21 23.53 7.04 30.69
N PRO A 22 22.56 6.51 29.92
CA PRO A 22 22.21 7.06 28.63
C PRO A 22 21.72 8.50 28.79
N HIS A 23 22.29 9.43 28.02
CA HIS A 23 21.72 10.76 27.87
C HIS A 23 20.27 10.62 27.37
N ASP A 24 19.31 11.16 28.11
CA ASP A 24 17.89 11.12 27.79
C ASP A 24 17.58 12.01 26.58
N ARG A 25 17.83 11.46 25.39
CA ARG A 25 17.56 12.11 24.10
C ARG A 25 16.07 12.31 23.84
N ILE A 26 15.20 11.57 24.54
CA ILE A 26 13.74 11.62 24.35
C ILE A 26 13.17 12.89 25.00
N ALA A 27 13.65 13.25 26.20
CA ALA A 27 13.27 14.50 26.85
C ALA A 27 13.67 15.74 26.02
N GLU A 28 14.84 15.71 25.37
CA GLU A 28 15.34 16.84 24.56
C GLU A 28 14.55 17.06 23.26
N VAL A 29 14.14 15.96 22.60
CA VAL A 29 13.26 16.01 21.41
C VAL A 29 11.87 16.52 21.81
N GLY A 30 11.34 16.11 22.97
CA GLY A 30 10.05 16.59 23.48
C GLY A 30 10.02 18.10 23.72
N ILE A 31 11.11 18.68 24.22
CA ILE A 31 11.24 20.13 24.44
C ILE A 31 11.33 20.86 23.08
N ARG A 32 12.06 20.31 22.10
CA ARG A 32 12.18 20.90 20.75
C ARG A 32 10.84 20.91 20.01
N VAL A 33 10.07 19.82 20.08
CA VAL A 33 8.74 19.71 19.43
C VAL A 33 7.73 20.65 20.09
N ARG A 34 7.70 20.77 21.42
CA ARG A 34 6.82 21.74 22.11
C ARG A 34 7.16 23.19 21.75
N ARG A 35 8.44 23.53 21.59
CA ARG A 35 8.88 24.88 21.21
C ARG A 35 8.53 25.23 19.77
N HIS A 36 8.56 24.24 18.86
CA HIS A 36 8.14 24.42 17.47
C HIS A 36 6.62 24.58 17.35
N ARG A 37 5.84 23.73 18.03
CA ARG A 37 4.37 23.80 18.02
C ARG A 37 3.83 25.11 18.61
N ARG A 38 4.48 25.66 19.65
CA ARG A 38 4.13 27.00 20.18
C ARG A 38 4.43 28.15 19.21
N ARG A 39 5.41 28.02 18.31
CA ARG A 39 5.74 29.07 17.32
C ARG A 39 4.83 29.02 16.08
N VAL A 40 4.35 27.85 15.70
CA VAL A 40 3.45 27.69 14.54
C VAL A 40 2.02 28.15 14.88
N VAL A 41 1.54 27.91 16.11
CA VAL A 41 0.17 28.26 16.52
C VAL A 41 -0.04 29.78 16.72
N THR A 42 1.02 30.56 16.98
CA THR A 42 0.90 32.04 17.05
C THR A 42 0.93 32.74 15.69
N GLY A 43 1.23 32.04 14.59
CA GLY A 43 1.31 32.63 13.24
C GLY A 43 0.05 32.48 12.38
N THR A 44 -0.81 31.50 12.67
CA THR A 44 -1.98 31.17 11.82
C THR A 44 -3.30 31.81 12.26
N ALA A 45 -3.33 32.47 13.42
CA ALA A 45 -4.53 33.14 13.95
C ALA A 45 -4.76 34.57 13.40
N ALA A 46 -3.81 35.13 12.62
CA ALA A 46 -3.90 36.49 12.09
C ALA A 46 -4.25 36.59 10.59
N ALA A 47 -4.36 35.46 9.87
CA ALA A 47 -4.50 35.46 8.41
C ALA A 47 -5.89 35.02 7.89
N VAL A 48 -6.82 34.59 8.75
CA VAL A 48 -8.14 34.06 8.33
C VAL A 48 -9.28 35.10 8.47
N THR A 49 -9.00 36.28 9.02
CA THR A 49 -10.03 37.28 9.34
C THR A 49 -10.24 38.38 8.29
N LEU A 50 -9.60 38.31 7.11
CA LEU A 50 -9.56 39.43 6.15
C LEU A 50 -10.01 39.10 4.71
N VAL A 51 -10.88 38.11 4.51
CA VAL A 51 -11.49 37.81 3.19
C VAL A 51 -13.03 37.77 3.21
N VAL A 52 -13.68 37.92 4.37
CA VAL A 52 -15.16 37.83 4.48
C VAL A 52 -15.87 39.20 4.41
N ALA A 53 -15.16 40.30 4.20
CA ALA A 53 -15.76 41.63 4.16
C ALA A 53 -15.33 42.42 2.93
N LEU A 54 -15.96 42.15 1.78
CA LEU A 54 -16.27 43.10 0.70
C LEU A 54 -16.96 42.35 -0.45
N GLY A 55 -18.23 42.66 -0.73
CA GLY A 55 -18.79 42.44 -2.07
C GLY A 55 -20.16 41.78 -2.20
N VAL A 56 -21.13 42.06 -1.33
CA VAL A 56 -22.55 41.95 -1.73
C VAL A 56 -22.91 43.22 -2.51
N GLY A 57 -23.24 43.08 -3.80
CA GLY A 57 -23.94 44.12 -4.56
C GLY A 57 -23.69 44.15 -6.07
N LEU A 58 -24.54 43.45 -6.84
CA LEU A 58 -25.39 43.98 -7.93
C LEU A 58 -25.79 42.89 -8.94
N PRO A 59 -27.07 42.80 -9.35
CA PRO A 59 -27.53 41.87 -10.37
C PRO A 59 -27.44 42.48 -11.78
N ALA A 60 -27.22 41.58 -12.75
CA ALA A 60 -27.60 41.64 -14.17
C ALA A 60 -27.38 42.95 -14.96
N LEU A 61 -26.45 42.92 -15.92
CA LEU A 61 -26.60 43.54 -17.26
C LEU A 61 -25.42 43.10 -18.18
N TRP A 62 -25.77 42.71 -19.41
CA TRP A 62 -24.93 42.41 -20.61
C TRP A 62 -24.53 40.95 -20.90
N GLY A 63 -25.32 40.30 -21.78
CA GLY A 63 -25.01 40.18 -23.21
C GLY A 63 -23.89 39.21 -23.66
N PRO A 64 -24.12 38.37 -24.69
CA PRO A 64 -23.23 37.27 -25.08
C PRO A 64 -22.08 37.75 -25.98
N ASP A 65 -20.86 37.24 -25.74
CA ASP A 65 -19.93 36.81 -26.80
C ASP A 65 -18.58 36.39 -26.22
N ARG A 66 -18.32 35.08 -26.28
CA ARG A 66 -17.06 34.45 -26.67
C ARG A 66 -17.32 32.95 -26.62
N THR A 67 -17.83 32.43 -27.72
CA THR A 67 -17.57 31.05 -28.14
C THR A 67 -16.07 30.81 -28.04
N ALA A 68 -15.63 30.19 -26.94
CA ALA A 68 -14.43 29.38 -27.00
C ALA A 68 -14.71 28.32 -28.09
N PRO A 69 -13.84 28.18 -29.10
CA PRO A 69 -13.99 27.10 -30.05
C PRO A 69 -14.05 25.79 -29.26
N PRO A 70 -14.93 24.83 -29.60
CA PRO A 70 -14.87 23.53 -28.99
C PRO A 70 -13.44 23.03 -29.16
N VAL A 71 -12.79 22.66 -28.05
CA VAL A 71 -11.54 21.92 -28.09
C VAL A 71 -11.84 20.71 -28.95
N GLN A 72 -11.29 20.69 -30.16
CA GLN A 72 -11.30 19.49 -30.98
C GLN A 72 -10.51 18.47 -30.17
N THR A 73 -11.22 17.51 -29.58
CA THR A 73 -10.65 16.26 -29.15
C THR A 73 -10.14 15.58 -30.41
N THR A 74 -8.88 15.85 -30.78
CA THR A 74 -8.18 14.97 -31.72
C THR A 74 -8.14 13.60 -31.08
N ASP A 75 -8.50 12.57 -31.85
CA ASP A 75 -8.33 11.21 -31.36
C ASP A 75 -6.85 11.03 -31.00
N PRO A 76 -6.57 10.57 -29.78
CA PRO A 76 -5.21 10.42 -29.31
C PRO A 76 -4.40 9.52 -30.25
N THR A 77 -3.21 10.00 -30.60
CA THR A 77 -2.27 9.31 -31.48
C THR A 77 -1.52 8.21 -30.72
N GLY A 78 -1.39 7.05 -31.36
CA GLY A 78 -0.63 5.92 -30.83
C GLY A 78 -1.39 5.05 -29.82
N GLU A 79 -1.08 3.76 -29.83
CA GLU A 79 -1.64 2.79 -28.88
C GLU A 79 -0.78 2.73 -27.61
N VAL A 80 -1.43 2.71 -26.44
CA VAL A 80 -0.74 2.46 -25.16
C VAL A 80 -0.47 0.97 -25.04
N VAL A 81 0.80 0.59 -25.25
CA VAL A 81 1.24 -0.79 -25.10
C VAL A 81 2.11 -0.90 -23.85
N CYS A 82 1.64 -1.67 -22.86
CA CYS A 82 2.45 -1.99 -21.69
C CYS A 82 3.64 -2.87 -22.09
N PRO A 83 4.88 -2.48 -21.76
CA PRO A 83 6.01 -3.37 -21.94
C PRO A 83 5.83 -4.66 -21.14
N THR A 84 6.25 -5.78 -21.73
CA THR A 84 6.17 -7.12 -21.11
C THR A 84 7.54 -7.71 -20.78
N SER A 85 8.61 -7.04 -21.20
CA SER A 85 10.00 -7.41 -20.93
C SER A 85 10.86 -6.14 -20.84
N LEU A 86 12.11 -6.29 -20.43
CA LEU A 86 13.08 -5.18 -20.39
C LEU A 86 13.60 -4.77 -21.78
N ALA A 87 13.12 -5.40 -22.86
CA ALA A 87 13.41 -4.96 -24.22
C ALA A 87 12.83 -3.55 -24.43
N GLY A 88 13.70 -2.55 -24.45
CA GLY A 88 13.33 -1.13 -24.55
C GLY A 88 13.60 -0.29 -23.30
N GLU A 89 14.09 -0.88 -22.20
CA GLU A 89 14.64 -0.09 -21.08
C GLU A 89 15.87 0.69 -21.60
N PRO A 90 15.90 2.03 -21.44
CA PRO A 90 17.06 2.84 -21.84
C PRO A 90 18.33 2.47 -21.06
N ASP A 91 19.48 2.55 -21.74
CA ASP A 91 20.77 2.44 -21.07
C ASP A 91 20.97 3.66 -20.15
N LEU A 92 21.15 3.41 -18.85
CA LEU A 92 21.32 4.45 -17.83
C LEU A 92 22.51 5.37 -18.13
N ASP A 93 23.55 4.86 -18.79
CA ASP A 93 24.75 5.65 -19.13
C ASP A 93 24.54 6.52 -20.37
N ALA A 94 23.50 6.26 -21.17
CA ALA A 94 23.15 7.04 -22.36
C ALA A 94 22.14 8.16 -22.08
N VAL A 95 21.50 8.14 -20.90
CA VAL A 95 20.47 9.10 -20.48
C VAL A 95 21.12 10.35 -19.89
N ARG A 96 20.54 11.53 -20.18
CA ARG A 96 20.96 12.81 -19.61
C ARG A 96 20.27 13.05 -18.26
N TYR A 97 21.07 13.41 -17.27
CA TYR A 97 20.62 13.81 -15.94
C TYR A 97 21.05 15.25 -15.65
N GLY A 98 20.29 15.94 -14.81
CA GLY A 98 20.69 17.25 -14.31
C GLY A 98 20.36 18.44 -15.19
N ASP A 99 19.68 18.24 -16.31
CA ASP A 99 19.17 19.34 -17.11
C ASP A 99 17.87 19.92 -16.50
N ASP A 100 17.57 21.15 -16.90
CA ASP A 100 16.33 21.84 -16.54
C ASP A 100 15.14 21.37 -17.41
N GLU A 101 15.31 20.30 -18.21
CA GLU A 101 14.26 19.78 -19.08
C GLU A 101 13.30 18.88 -18.31
N PRO A 102 11.97 18.98 -18.54
CA PRO A 102 11.01 18.10 -17.89
C PRO A 102 11.25 16.63 -18.30
N LEU A 103 11.03 15.69 -17.37
CA LEU A 103 11.12 14.27 -17.67
C LEU A 103 10.08 13.85 -18.71
N VAL A 104 8.88 14.43 -18.64
CA VAL A 104 7.79 14.21 -19.59
C VAL A 104 7.13 15.53 -20.00
N PRO A 105 6.68 15.68 -21.26
CA PRO A 105 5.93 16.86 -21.67
C PRO A 105 4.61 17.03 -20.88
N PRO A 106 4.11 18.27 -20.69
CA PRO A 106 2.77 18.49 -20.14
C PRO A 106 1.68 18.03 -21.12
N GLY A 107 0.45 17.84 -20.62
CA GLY A 107 -0.72 17.58 -21.45
C GLY A 107 -1.03 16.10 -21.71
N ALA A 108 -0.46 15.19 -20.91
CA ALA A 108 -0.92 13.80 -20.93
C ALA A 108 -2.40 13.75 -20.52
N VAL A 109 -3.18 12.88 -21.18
CA VAL A 109 -4.62 12.67 -20.91
C VAL A 109 -4.88 11.38 -20.17
N GLU A 110 -3.90 10.49 -20.15
CA GLU A 110 -3.99 9.17 -19.52
C GLU A 110 -2.59 8.68 -19.14
N ILE A 111 -2.49 7.98 -18.01
CA ILE A 111 -1.28 7.30 -17.57
C ILE A 111 -1.61 5.86 -17.23
N THR A 112 -0.90 4.92 -17.83
CA THR A 112 -1.00 3.50 -17.48
C THR A 112 0.25 3.05 -16.73
N THR A 113 0.09 2.53 -15.51
CA THR A 113 1.17 1.79 -14.82
C THR A 113 1.20 0.37 -15.30
N CYS A 114 2.37 -0.11 -15.71
CA CYS A 114 2.65 -1.47 -16.10
C CYS A 114 3.73 -2.05 -15.18
N GLU A 115 3.74 -3.37 -15.00
CA GLU A 115 4.76 -4.08 -14.22
C GLU A 115 5.48 -5.09 -15.12
N VAL A 116 6.79 -4.90 -15.30
CA VAL A 116 7.65 -5.75 -16.10
C VAL A 116 8.40 -6.72 -15.20
N GLN A 117 8.27 -8.02 -15.44
CA GLN A 117 9.01 -9.02 -14.69
C GLN A 117 10.48 -9.07 -15.12
N VAL A 118 11.39 -9.05 -14.14
CA VAL A 118 12.84 -9.11 -14.35
C VAL A 118 13.46 -10.41 -13.80
N GLY A 119 12.92 -10.93 -12.70
CA GLY A 119 13.46 -12.10 -12.00
C GLY A 119 12.53 -13.32 -12.00
N THR A 120 13.12 -14.51 -11.87
CA THR A 120 12.43 -15.80 -11.69
C THR A 120 12.23 -16.17 -10.21
N ALA A 121 12.32 -15.21 -9.28
CA ALA A 121 12.19 -15.50 -7.85
C ALA A 121 10.86 -16.25 -7.60
N GLY A 122 10.98 -17.46 -7.07
CA GLY A 122 9.97 -18.53 -7.11
C GLY A 122 8.70 -18.32 -6.27
N VAL A 123 8.32 -17.07 -5.99
CA VAL A 123 7.04 -16.74 -5.37
C VAL A 123 6.25 -15.96 -6.41
N VAL A 124 5.37 -16.66 -7.13
CA VAL A 124 4.37 -16.02 -7.99
C VAL A 124 3.36 -15.36 -7.05
N HIS A 125 3.61 -14.10 -6.69
CA HIS A 125 2.56 -13.27 -6.13
C HIS A 125 1.56 -12.94 -7.24
N GLU A 126 0.28 -12.84 -6.89
CA GLU A 126 -0.71 -12.30 -7.83
C GLU A 126 -0.24 -10.92 -8.27
N ARG A 127 -0.06 -10.75 -9.58
CA ARG A 127 0.36 -9.48 -10.15
C ARG A 127 -0.84 -8.64 -10.53
N PRO A 128 -0.87 -7.37 -10.15
CA PRO A 128 -1.83 -6.45 -10.69
C PRO A 128 -1.58 -6.31 -12.20
N GLY A 129 -2.67 -6.31 -12.97
CA GLY A 129 -2.61 -5.98 -14.39
C GLY A 129 -2.29 -4.49 -14.60
N PRO A 130 -2.24 -4.03 -15.86
CA PRO A 130 -2.15 -2.62 -16.18
C PRO A 130 -3.21 -1.81 -15.44
N ARG A 131 -2.81 -0.69 -14.82
CA ARG A 131 -3.73 0.24 -14.16
C ARG A 131 -3.74 1.56 -14.90
N THR A 132 -4.90 2.00 -15.35
CA THR A 132 -5.04 3.20 -16.18
C THR A 132 -5.74 4.32 -15.42
N LEU A 133 -5.05 5.46 -15.30
CA LEU A 133 -5.53 6.67 -14.68
C LEU A 133 -5.88 7.70 -15.76
N THR A 134 -7.11 8.21 -15.73
CA THR A 134 -7.60 9.27 -16.63
C THR A 134 -7.97 10.54 -15.87
N ALA A 135 -8.12 10.47 -14.54
CA ALA A 135 -8.37 11.62 -13.67
C ALA A 135 -7.12 11.98 -12.84
N GLY A 136 -6.80 13.28 -12.72
CA GLY A 136 -5.62 13.73 -11.96
C GLY A 136 -4.28 13.42 -12.61
N VAL A 137 -4.26 13.18 -13.92
CA VAL A 137 -3.05 12.90 -14.72
C VAL A 137 -2.04 14.05 -14.65
N ASP A 138 -2.51 15.28 -14.64
CA ASP A 138 -1.70 16.50 -14.53
C ASP A 138 -0.87 16.55 -13.24
N GLU A 139 -1.42 16.05 -12.14
CA GLU A 139 -0.69 15.96 -10.87
C GLU A 139 0.48 14.97 -10.95
N ILE A 140 0.26 13.79 -11.55
CA ILE A 140 1.31 12.79 -11.71
C ILE A 140 2.41 13.32 -12.64
N VAL A 141 2.05 13.97 -13.75
CA VAL A 141 3.01 14.66 -14.64
C VAL A 141 3.82 15.71 -13.89
N ARG A 142 3.16 16.51 -13.04
CA ARG A 142 3.83 17.51 -12.20
C ARG A 142 4.81 16.87 -11.23
N LEU A 143 4.45 15.76 -10.59
CA LEU A 143 5.34 15.04 -9.66
C LEU A 143 6.53 14.42 -10.40
N LEU A 144 6.31 13.79 -11.56
CA LEU A 144 7.39 13.25 -12.41
C LEU A 144 8.41 14.34 -12.78
N ASN A 145 7.93 15.52 -13.15
CA ASN A 145 8.79 16.65 -13.53
C ASN A 145 9.42 17.37 -12.32
N ALA A 146 8.82 17.26 -11.13
CA ALA A 146 9.35 17.82 -9.89
C ALA A 146 10.41 16.93 -9.20
N GLN A 147 10.60 15.70 -9.69
CA GLN A 147 11.65 14.80 -9.20
C GLN A 147 13.03 15.46 -9.24
N PRO A 148 13.94 15.13 -8.29
CA PRO A 148 15.27 15.71 -8.27
C PRO A 148 16.00 15.47 -9.61
N PRO A 149 16.63 16.50 -10.20
CA PRO A 149 17.19 16.40 -11.56
C PRO A 149 18.42 15.49 -11.62
N GLN A 150 19.13 15.32 -10.51
CA GLN A 150 20.31 14.47 -10.40
C GLN A 150 19.99 13.18 -9.63
N PRO A 151 20.58 12.02 -10.00
CA PRO A 151 20.46 10.79 -9.23
C PRO A 151 20.87 10.99 -7.77
N VAL A 152 20.24 10.22 -6.88
CA VAL A 152 20.48 10.31 -5.43
C VAL A 152 20.95 9.00 -4.84
N ASP A 153 21.74 9.11 -3.77
CA ASP A 153 22.24 7.98 -3.00
C ASP A 153 21.16 7.32 -2.11
N GLY A 154 21.59 6.34 -1.33
CA GLY A 154 20.82 5.65 -0.28
C GLY A 154 20.04 6.57 0.67
N ARG A 155 20.51 7.80 0.84
CA ARG A 155 20.05 8.81 1.82
C ARG A 155 19.36 10.00 1.15
N GLY A 156 19.12 9.96 -0.16
CA GLY A 156 18.48 11.04 -0.91
C GLY A 156 19.40 12.23 -1.21
N ARG A 157 20.72 12.06 -1.11
CA ARG A 157 21.72 13.10 -1.47
C ARG A 157 22.15 12.91 -2.91
N ALA A 158 22.31 13.99 -3.67
CA ALA A 158 22.83 13.91 -5.03
C ALA A 158 24.16 13.12 -5.06
N THR A 159 24.32 12.27 -6.07
CA THR A 159 25.54 11.48 -6.23
C THR A 159 26.70 12.39 -6.64
N PRO A 160 27.94 12.16 -6.15
CA PRO A 160 29.05 13.10 -6.36
C PRO A 160 29.44 13.30 -7.83
N ASP A 161 29.24 12.28 -8.67
CA ASP A 161 29.54 12.26 -10.09
C ASP A 161 28.30 12.44 -10.98
N GLY A 162 27.13 12.67 -10.38
CA GLY A 162 25.85 12.78 -11.10
C GLY A 162 25.39 11.48 -11.76
N ARG A 163 26.00 10.33 -11.40
CA ARG A 163 25.66 9.03 -11.97
C ARG A 163 24.74 8.22 -11.05
N PRO A 164 23.88 7.34 -11.58
CA PRO A 164 23.06 6.46 -10.76
C PRO A 164 23.92 5.49 -9.93
N MET A 165 23.65 5.39 -8.63
CA MET A 165 24.28 4.41 -7.74
C MET A 165 23.34 3.22 -7.52
N CYS A 166 23.64 2.10 -8.18
CA CYS A 166 22.84 0.89 -8.08
C CYS A 166 23.27 0.04 -6.88
N ASN A 167 22.33 -0.41 -6.04
CA ASN A 167 22.63 -1.16 -4.81
C ASN A 167 22.72 -2.69 -4.97
N ALA A 168 22.78 -3.19 -6.21
CA ALA A 168 22.80 -4.61 -6.57
C ALA A 168 21.65 -5.44 -5.96
N ALA A 169 20.52 -4.81 -5.62
CA ALA A 169 19.34 -5.51 -5.16
C ALA A 169 18.75 -6.33 -6.31
N ALA A 170 18.37 -7.58 -6.04
CA ALA A 170 17.64 -8.40 -6.99
C ALA A 170 16.35 -7.67 -7.40
N ARG A 171 16.22 -7.35 -8.68
CA ARG A 171 14.99 -6.80 -9.25
C ARG A 171 14.06 -7.96 -9.56
N ASN A 172 12.92 -7.99 -8.89
CA ASN A 172 11.87 -8.93 -9.26
C ASN A 172 10.98 -8.31 -10.35
N GLU A 173 10.69 -7.02 -10.24
CA GLU A 173 9.78 -6.26 -11.11
C GLU A 173 10.29 -4.83 -11.35
N VAL A 174 9.88 -4.24 -12.48
CA VAL A 174 10.11 -2.86 -12.87
C VAL A 174 8.77 -2.21 -13.19
N THR A 175 8.45 -1.11 -12.50
CA THR A 175 7.26 -0.32 -12.81
C THR A 175 7.55 0.61 -13.98
N VAL A 176 6.64 0.63 -14.96
CA VAL A 176 6.71 1.50 -16.13
C VAL A 176 5.45 2.36 -16.17
N LEU A 177 5.60 3.65 -16.42
CA LEU A 177 4.49 4.56 -16.67
C LEU A 177 4.43 4.87 -18.16
N VAL A 178 3.30 4.61 -18.80
CA VAL A 178 3.05 4.98 -20.21
C VAL A 178 2.05 6.12 -20.23
N LEU A 179 2.51 7.30 -20.68
CA LEU A 179 1.71 8.52 -20.74
C LEU A 179 1.19 8.71 -22.15
N ARG A 180 -0.15 8.72 -22.32
CA ARG A 180 -0.80 8.98 -23.60
C ARG A 180 -1.13 10.45 -23.73
N TYR A 181 -0.97 10.97 -24.94
CA TYR A 181 -1.22 12.36 -25.28
C TYR A 181 -2.22 12.45 -26.44
N PRO A 182 -2.95 13.56 -26.58
CA PRO A 182 -3.93 13.74 -27.64
C PRO A 182 -3.31 14.09 -29.00
N ASP A 183 -2.03 14.50 -29.03
CA ASP A 183 -1.38 15.17 -30.15
C ASP A 183 -0.04 14.54 -30.57
N ARG A 184 0.41 13.47 -29.90
CA ARG A 184 1.73 12.84 -30.10
C ARG A 184 1.76 11.39 -29.62
N GLU A 185 2.82 10.69 -30.01
CA GLU A 185 3.11 9.35 -29.53
C GLU A 185 3.24 9.27 -28.00
N PRO A 186 2.84 8.15 -27.37
CA PRO A 186 2.99 7.95 -25.94
C PRO A 186 4.45 8.08 -25.47
N VAL A 187 4.62 8.61 -24.25
CA VAL A 187 5.93 8.68 -23.60
C VAL A 187 6.02 7.58 -22.54
N THR A 188 7.05 6.75 -22.64
CA THR A 188 7.34 5.69 -21.67
C THR A 188 8.37 6.17 -20.65
N VAL A 189 8.01 6.13 -19.38
CA VAL A 189 8.92 6.36 -18.24
C VAL A 189 9.19 5.02 -17.57
N TRP A 190 10.43 4.56 -17.70
CA TRP A 190 10.94 3.39 -17.00
C TRP A 190 11.40 3.79 -15.61
N THR A 191 11.15 2.94 -14.61
CA THR A 191 11.67 3.16 -13.27
C THR A 191 12.62 2.06 -12.85
N ASN A 192 13.62 2.45 -12.07
CA ASN A 192 14.69 1.56 -11.70
C ASN A 192 14.97 1.75 -10.23
N ALA A 193 14.25 0.99 -9.38
CA ALA A 193 14.34 1.11 -7.93
C ALA A 193 15.74 0.77 -7.38
N ASN A 194 16.47 -0.14 -8.05
CA ASN A 194 17.85 -0.51 -7.71
C ASN A 194 18.81 0.67 -7.84
N CYS A 195 18.64 1.49 -8.88
CA CYS A 195 19.46 2.67 -9.16
C CYS A 195 18.78 3.99 -8.78
N ARG A 196 17.55 3.94 -8.27
CA ARG A 196 16.71 5.06 -7.83
C ARG A 196 16.53 6.14 -8.88
N VAL A 197 16.16 5.75 -10.09
CA VAL A 197 15.93 6.68 -11.21
C VAL A 197 14.62 6.40 -11.96
N SER A 198 14.04 7.46 -12.51
CA SER A 198 12.99 7.44 -13.53
C SER A 198 13.60 7.95 -14.83
N ILE A 199 13.42 7.22 -15.94
CA ILE A 199 14.07 7.53 -17.21
C ILE A 199 13.11 7.42 -18.39
N THR A 200 13.27 8.31 -19.34
CA THR A 200 12.76 8.18 -20.70
C THR A 200 13.91 7.78 -21.63
N ALA A 201 13.67 7.74 -22.94
CA ALA A 201 14.70 7.44 -23.93
C ALA A 201 15.91 8.41 -23.88
N THR A 202 15.72 9.66 -23.42
CA THR A 202 16.75 10.70 -23.49
C THR A 202 17.06 11.37 -22.14
N HIS A 203 16.10 11.42 -21.22
CA HIS A 203 16.19 12.16 -19.97
C HIS A 203 15.92 11.29 -18.76
N GLY A 204 16.57 11.61 -17.64
CA GLY A 204 16.44 10.89 -16.40
C GLY A 204 16.40 11.81 -15.19
N ARG A 205 15.70 11.37 -14.15
CA ARG A 205 15.61 12.04 -12.84
C ARG A 205 15.76 11.01 -11.72
N ALA A 206 16.04 11.48 -10.52
CA ALA A 206 15.99 10.63 -9.34
C ALA A 206 14.55 10.17 -9.09
N LEU A 207 14.38 8.89 -8.77
CA LEU A 207 13.06 8.34 -8.48
C LEU A 207 12.61 8.79 -7.09
N ASP A 208 11.52 9.54 -7.04
CA ASP A 208 10.74 9.76 -5.83
C ASP A 208 9.55 8.79 -5.81
N SER A 209 9.45 7.99 -4.75
CA SER A 209 8.35 7.03 -4.56
C SER A 209 6.99 7.72 -4.39
N GLU A 210 6.96 9.01 -4.05
CA GLU A 210 5.71 9.78 -3.93
C GLU A 210 4.85 9.66 -5.20
N VAL A 211 5.47 9.66 -6.39
CA VAL A 211 4.77 9.51 -7.68
C VAL A 211 3.88 8.27 -7.69
N PHE A 212 4.37 7.14 -7.18
CA PHE A 212 3.62 5.89 -7.18
C PHE A 212 2.52 5.87 -6.13
N SER A 213 2.80 6.36 -4.93
CA SER A 213 1.76 6.47 -3.90
C SER A 213 0.62 7.38 -4.36
N THR A 214 0.94 8.53 -4.95
CA THR A 214 -0.07 9.45 -5.49
C THR A 214 -0.82 8.83 -6.65
N PHE A 215 -0.14 8.12 -7.57
CA PHE A 215 -0.81 7.40 -8.66
C PHE A 215 -1.83 6.41 -8.10
N LEU A 216 -1.43 5.55 -7.16
CA LEU A 216 -2.31 4.53 -6.58
C LEU A 216 -3.49 5.15 -5.83
N ASP A 217 -3.29 6.25 -5.10
CA ASP A 217 -4.38 6.96 -4.43
C ASP A 217 -5.38 7.57 -5.41
N ARG A 218 -4.90 8.18 -6.50
CA ARG A 218 -5.77 8.71 -7.56
C ARG A 218 -6.49 7.60 -8.30
N TYR A 219 -5.80 6.50 -8.60
CA TYR A 219 -6.39 5.33 -9.25
C TYR A 219 -7.50 4.73 -8.40
N ARG A 220 -7.26 4.55 -7.09
CA ARG A 220 -8.27 4.08 -6.14
C ARG A 220 -9.47 5.01 -6.07
N ALA A 221 -9.24 6.33 -6.00
CA ALA A 221 -10.33 7.31 -6.01
C ALA A 221 -11.15 7.26 -7.30
N GLN A 222 -10.50 7.06 -8.45
CA GLN A 222 -11.17 6.86 -9.74
C GLN A 222 -12.02 5.60 -9.74
N LEU A 223 -11.50 4.47 -9.24
CA LEU A 223 -12.27 3.23 -9.13
C LEU A 223 -13.49 3.40 -8.23
N VAL A 224 -13.36 4.03 -7.06
CA VAL A 224 -14.49 4.33 -6.17
C VAL A 224 -15.55 5.19 -6.87
N ALA A 225 -15.15 6.16 -7.68
CA ALA A 225 -16.07 7.04 -8.37
C ALA A 225 -16.79 6.40 -9.57
N THR A 226 -16.21 5.33 -10.15
CA THR A 226 -16.68 4.72 -11.40
C THR A 226 -17.27 3.32 -11.25
N THR A 227 -17.02 2.65 -10.13
CA THR A 227 -17.54 1.32 -9.83
C THR A 227 -18.92 1.44 -9.20
N ASP A 228 -19.93 0.78 -9.77
CA ASP A 228 -21.27 0.72 -9.18
C ASP A 228 -21.27 -0.22 -7.95
N PRO A 229 -21.52 0.28 -6.72
CA PRO A 229 -21.54 -0.53 -5.52
C PRO A 229 -22.55 -1.70 -5.57
N ALA A 230 -23.62 -1.57 -6.36
CA ALA A 230 -24.61 -2.64 -6.52
C ALA A 230 -24.05 -3.88 -7.24
N THR A 231 -23.00 -3.70 -8.04
CA THR A 231 -22.34 -4.79 -8.80
C THR A 231 -21.22 -5.49 -8.03
N ILE A 232 -20.72 -4.85 -6.97
CA ILE A 232 -19.62 -5.38 -6.15
C ILE A 232 -20.12 -6.54 -5.31
N THR A 233 -19.44 -7.68 -5.34
CA THR A 233 -19.76 -8.84 -4.51
C THR A 233 -18.49 -9.51 -3.99
N SER A 234 -18.60 -10.15 -2.83
CA SER A 234 -17.58 -10.99 -2.23
C SER A 234 -17.83 -12.47 -2.58
N PRO A 235 -16.77 -13.28 -2.84
CA PRO A 235 -16.91 -14.70 -3.15
C PRO A 235 -17.72 -15.49 -2.11
N ASP A 236 -18.43 -16.54 -2.56
CA ASP A 236 -19.11 -17.50 -1.67
C ASP A 236 -18.09 -18.32 -0.86
N CYS A 237 -18.52 -18.81 0.31
CA CYS A 237 -17.76 -19.76 1.11
C CYS A 237 -17.69 -21.12 0.39
N PRO A 238 -16.50 -21.64 0.05
CA PRO A 238 -16.39 -23.01 -0.43
C PRO A 238 -16.94 -23.98 0.62
N ALA A 239 -17.65 -25.04 0.19
CA ALA A 239 -18.19 -26.04 1.12
C ALA A 239 -17.08 -26.76 1.91
N THR A 240 -15.91 -26.92 1.28
CA THR A 240 -14.72 -27.54 1.89
C THR A 240 -13.45 -26.82 1.47
N ILE A 241 -12.47 -26.70 2.36
CA ILE A 241 -11.11 -26.25 2.04
C ILE A 241 -10.05 -27.10 2.75
N PRO A 242 -8.85 -27.28 2.18
CA PRO A 242 -7.77 -27.97 2.89
C PRO A 242 -7.38 -27.20 4.16
N ALA A 243 -7.34 -27.85 5.33
CA ALA A 243 -6.98 -27.17 6.58
C ALA A 243 -5.52 -26.64 6.57
N ASP A 244 -4.67 -27.23 5.74
CA ASP A 244 -3.30 -26.76 5.51
C ASP A 244 -3.25 -25.35 4.85
N ARG A 245 -4.31 -24.93 4.14
CA ARG A 245 -4.45 -23.57 3.59
C ARG A 245 -4.35 -22.49 4.64
N VAL A 246 -4.86 -22.74 5.85
CA VAL A 246 -4.91 -21.75 6.95
C VAL A 246 -3.86 -22.02 8.04
N ARG A 247 -2.93 -22.95 7.79
CA ARG A 247 -1.87 -23.30 8.75
C ARG A 247 -0.80 -22.20 8.80
N ASN A 248 -0.34 -21.86 9.99
CA ASN A 248 0.65 -20.79 10.23
C ASN A 248 2.10 -21.19 9.89
N LYS A 249 2.36 -21.77 8.72
CA LYS A 249 3.71 -22.17 8.26
C LYS A 249 4.36 -21.10 7.36
N PRO A 250 5.70 -21.03 7.27
CA PRO A 250 6.41 -20.04 6.44
C PRO A 250 6.13 -20.18 4.94
N SER A 251 5.87 -21.41 4.47
CA SER A 251 5.53 -21.67 3.07
C SER A 251 4.09 -21.32 2.70
N ASN A 252 3.26 -20.92 3.66
CA ASN A 252 1.90 -20.49 3.39
C ASN A 252 1.90 -19.01 2.96
N PRO A 253 1.42 -18.69 1.74
CA PRO A 253 1.37 -17.31 1.23
C PRO A 253 0.48 -16.38 2.07
N GLY A 254 -0.40 -16.93 2.92
CA GLY A 254 -1.39 -16.16 3.67
C GLY A 254 -2.69 -15.98 2.88
N PRO A 255 -3.67 -15.27 3.45
CA PRO A 255 -4.91 -15.00 2.75
C PRO A 255 -4.68 -14.07 1.55
N PRO A 256 -5.42 -14.25 0.43
CA PRO A 256 -5.42 -13.33 -0.70
C PRO A 256 -5.82 -11.92 -0.29
N ASP A 257 -5.14 -10.92 -0.85
CA ASP A 257 -5.41 -9.51 -0.58
C ASP A 257 -5.15 -8.68 -1.84
N ARG A 258 -6.23 -8.43 -2.59
CA ARG A 258 -6.22 -7.60 -3.80
C ARG A 258 -6.38 -6.13 -3.49
N ILE A 259 -6.99 -5.77 -2.36
CA ILE A 259 -7.11 -4.37 -1.91
C ILE A 259 -5.72 -3.78 -1.71
N ARG A 260 -4.77 -4.56 -1.16
CA ARG A 260 -3.37 -4.14 -1.01
C ARG A 260 -2.66 -3.83 -2.32
N LEU A 261 -3.03 -4.46 -3.43
CA LEU A 261 -2.36 -4.23 -4.73
C LEU A 261 -2.57 -2.81 -5.27
N ASP A 262 -3.65 -2.14 -4.81
CA ASP A 262 -3.99 -0.77 -5.16
C ASP A 262 -3.86 0.19 -3.98
N ASN A 263 -3.18 -0.24 -2.91
CA ASN A 263 -2.96 0.54 -1.69
C ASN A 263 -1.56 1.17 -1.69
N SER A 264 -1.50 2.49 -1.55
CA SER A 264 -0.25 3.28 -1.52
C SER A 264 0.53 3.10 -0.22
N ASP A 265 -0.15 2.78 0.88
CA ASP A 265 0.46 2.51 2.18
C ASP A 265 -0.21 1.30 2.87
N PRO A 266 0.06 0.08 2.38
CA PRO A 266 -0.56 -1.13 2.89
C PRO A 266 0.00 -1.58 4.24
N TYR A 267 0.92 -0.81 4.84
CA TYR A 267 1.48 -1.10 6.17
C TYR A 267 0.86 -0.26 7.26
N ASP A 268 0.48 0.99 6.98
CA ASP A 268 -0.18 1.84 7.97
C ASP A 268 -1.72 1.73 7.90
N THR A 269 -2.32 1.43 6.75
CA THR A 269 -3.77 1.19 6.65
C THR A 269 -4.05 -0.02 5.76
N VAL A 270 -4.63 -1.09 6.31
CA VAL A 270 -4.91 -2.33 5.56
C VAL A 270 -6.06 -2.14 4.57
N LEU A 271 -7.15 -1.54 5.04
CA LEU A 271 -8.38 -1.29 4.29
C LEU A 271 -8.59 0.24 4.15
N PRO A 272 -8.08 0.86 3.07
CA PRO A 272 -8.10 2.31 2.89
C PRO A 272 -9.45 2.86 2.41
N THR A 273 -10.32 1.99 1.92
CA THR A 273 -11.56 2.28 1.18
C THR A 273 -12.78 1.73 1.91
N PRO A 274 -13.95 2.37 1.80
CA PRO A 274 -15.16 1.86 2.42
C PRO A 274 -15.51 0.43 1.97
N LEU A 275 -15.99 -0.40 2.89
CA LEU A 275 -16.43 -1.76 2.58
C LEU A 275 -17.90 -1.77 2.11
N VAL A 276 -18.17 -2.55 1.06
CA VAL A 276 -19.49 -2.65 0.43
C VAL A 276 -20.17 -3.97 0.79
N GLU A 277 -19.42 -5.06 0.87
CA GLU A 277 -19.94 -6.37 1.21
C GLU A 277 -18.90 -7.18 2.00
N VAL A 278 -19.37 -8.03 2.89
CA VAL A 278 -18.56 -9.00 3.60
C VAL A 278 -19.20 -10.39 3.51
N THR A 279 -18.37 -11.40 3.31
CA THR A 279 -18.74 -12.81 3.46
C THR A 279 -17.88 -13.42 4.56
N ALA A 280 -18.52 -13.92 5.61
CA ALA A 280 -17.89 -14.60 6.73
C ALA A 280 -18.22 -16.10 6.66
N CYS A 281 -17.23 -16.94 6.90
CA CYS A 281 -17.35 -18.40 6.86
C CYS A 281 -16.75 -18.99 8.13
N ARG A 282 -17.41 -19.97 8.75
CA ARG A 282 -16.87 -20.78 9.83
C ARG A 282 -16.64 -22.20 9.35
N TYR A 283 -15.46 -22.72 9.66
CA TYR A 283 -15.08 -24.10 9.35
C TYR A 283 -14.66 -24.86 10.60
N GLU A 284 -15.00 -26.14 10.61
CA GLU A 284 -14.47 -27.15 11.53
C GLU A 284 -13.68 -28.18 10.73
N VAL A 285 -12.57 -28.66 11.29
CA VAL A 285 -11.65 -29.54 10.57
C VAL A 285 -11.83 -30.98 11.03
N ASP A 286 -12.11 -31.86 10.08
CA ASP A 286 -12.06 -33.31 10.23
C ASP A 286 -11.08 -33.90 9.20
N ASP A 287 -10.23 -34.82 9.66
CA ASP A 287 -9.18 -35.48 8.86
C ASP A 287 -8.39 -34.56 7.89
N GLY A 288 -8.04 -33.34 8.36
CA GLY A 288 -7.27 -32.36 7.57
C GLY A 288 -8.06 -31.59 6.51
N THR A 289 -9.37 -31.85 6.39
CA THR A 289 -10.30 -31.10 5.56
C THR A 289 -11.18 -30.22 6.43
N ALA A 290 -11.32 -28.95 6.08
CA ALA A 290 -12.19 -28.03 6.79
C ALA A 290 -13.56 -28.00 6.11
N GLU A 291 -14.62 -28.36 6.84
CA GLU A 291 -16.01 -28.34 6.37
C GLU A 291 -16.71 -27.06 6.81
N LEU A 292 -17.46 -26.45 5.91
CA LEU A 292 -18.23 -25.23 6.18
C LEU A 292 -19.38 -25.57 7.11
N VAL A 293 -19.36 -25.04 8.33
CA VAL A 293 -20.45 -25.22 9.31
C VAL A 293 -21.40 -24.02 9.35
N ARG A 294 -20.92 -22.84 8.95
CA ARG A 294 -21.75 -21.62 8.87
C ARG A 294 -21.20 -20.62 7.89
N GLN A 295 -22.10 -19.89 7.25
CA GLN A 295 -21.77 -18.73 6.44
C GLN A 295 -22.75 -17.58 6.70
N GLU A 296 -22.28 -16.36 6.49
CA GLU A 296 -23.08 -15.14 6.51
C GLU A 296 -22.54 -14.18 5.46
N ARG A 297 -23.43 -13.63 4.62
CA ARG A 297 -23.09 -12.56 3.68
C ARG A 297 -23.88 -11.32 4.04
N ARG A 298 -23.22 -10.17 4.12
CA ARG A 298 -23.84 -8.93 4.58
C ARG A 298 -23.30 -7.70 3.83
N ARG A 299 -24.21 -6.84 3.38
CA ARG A 299 -23.90 -5.48 2.88
C ARG A 299 -24.14 -4.40 3.93
N ALA A 300 -25.27 -4.50 4.64
CA ALA A 300 -25.63 -3.54 5.68
C ALA A 300 -24.60 -3.54 6.81
N GLY A 301 -23.99 -2.39 7.09
CA GLY A 301 -22.96 -2.27 8.13
C GLY A 301 -21.63 -2.93 7.77
N ALA A 302 -21.37 -3.27 6.50
CA ALA A 302 -20.08 -3.86 6.09
C ALA A 302 -18.91 -2.93 6.46
N ASP A 303 -19.05 -1.61 6.27
CA ASP A 303 -18.00 -0.65 6.60
C ASP A 303 -17.69 -0.54 8.10
N ASP A 304 -18.59 -0.97 8.98
CA ASP A 304 -18.36 -0.98 10.43
C ASP A 304 -17.23 -1.95 10.82
N LEU A 305 -16.97 -2.97 9.98
CA LEU A 305 -15.85 -3.89 10.14
C LEU A 305 -14.49 -3.28 9.78
N ARG A 306 -14.46 -2.25 8.94
CA ARG A 306 -13.22 -1.63 8.46
C ARG A 306 -12.34 -1.11 9.61
N PRO A 307 -12.83 -0.28 10.56
CA PRO A 307 -12.00 0.15 11.69
C PRO A 307 -11.59 -1.01 12.61
N VAL A 308 -12.42 -2.05 12.74
CA VAL A 308 -12.12 -3.25 13.56
C VAL A 308 -10.96 -4.05 12.96
N LEU A 309 -11.01 -4.28 11.64
CA LEU A 309 -9.95 -4.98 10.90
C LEU A 309 -8.67 -4.15 10.87
N ASN A 310 -8.75 -2.86 10.54
CA ASN A 310 -7.59 -1.96 10.56
C ASN A 310 -6.93 -1.90 11.95
N GLY A 311 -7.73 -1.84 13.03
CA GLY A 311 -7.20 -1.85 14.39
C GLY A 311 -6.54 -3.19 14.79
N THR A 312 -7.11 -4.32 14.36
CA THR A 312 -6.55 -5.65 14.65
C THR A 312 -5.24 -5.91 13.90
N PHE A 313 -5.16 -5.43 12.66
CA PHE A 313 -4.02 -5.66 11.77
C PHE A 313 -3.07 -4.47 11.68
N ASP A 314 -3.19 -3.49 12.57
CA ASP A 314 -2.23 -2.38 12.71
C ASP A 314 -0.80 -2.94 12.87
N ARG A 315 0.18 -2.29 12.25
CA ARG A 315 1.58 -2.72 12.31
C ARG A 315 2.09 -2.88 13.75
N LYS A 316 1.62 -2.03 14.67
CA LYS A 316 1.97 -2.01 16.10
C LYS A 316 1.13 -2.98 16.93
N ALA A 317 0.12 -3.64 16.36
CA ALA A 317 -0.69 -4.62 17.06
C ALA A 317 0.18 -5.81 17.52
N MET A 318 -0.15 -6.34 18.70
CA MET A 318 0.59 -7.44 19.31
C MET A 318 0.55 -8.70 18.43
N SER A 319 1.70 -9.33 18.26
CA SER A 319 1.78 -10.64 17.60
C SER A 319 1.18 -11.73 18.50
N SER A 320 0.54 -12.71 17.88
CA SER A 320 0.11 -13.93 18.56
C SER A 320 1.26 -14.94 18.66
N ASP A 321 1.30 -15.69 19.76
CA ASP A 321 2.24 -16.78 20.05
C ASP A 321 1.73 -18.15 19.57
N CYS A 322 0.76 -18.15 18.65
CA CYS A 322 -0.02 -19.29 18.13
C CYS A 322 0.77 -20.37 17.36
N GLY A 323 1.77 -20.94 18.03
CA GLY A 323 2.71 -21.90 17.49
C GLY A 323 3.75 -21.26 16.56
N GLY A 324 4.92 -21.86 16.55
CA GLY A 324 6.02 -21.54 15.64
C GLY A 324 6.71 -22.82 15.20
N TRP A 325 7.87 -22.66 14.57
CA TRP A 325 8.74 -23.79 14.30
C TRP A 325 9.05 -24.54 15.62
N PRO A 326 9.09 -25.88 15.65
CA PRO A 326 8.97 -26.80 14.50
C PRO A 326 7.55 -27.33 14.21
N GLY A 327 6.53 -26.96 14.98
CA GLY A 327 5.26 -27.70 15.04
C GLY A 327 4.08 -27.18 14.21
N TYR A 328 3.98 -25.86 14.00
CA TYR A 328 2.87 -25.19 13.28
C TYR A 328 1.52 -25.92 13.38
N PRO A 329 0.91 -25.98 14.59
CA PRO A 329 -0.24 -26.85 14.84
C PRO A 329 -1.37 -26.55 13.86
N ALA A 330 -1.99 -27.60 13.32
CA ALA A 330 -3.15 -27.46 12.45
C ALA A 330 -4.32 -26.83 13.23
N PRO A 331 -5.09 -25.90 12.64
CA PRO A 331 -6.33 -25.47 13.26
C PRO A 331 -7.36 -26.61 13.22
N THR A 332 -8.22 -26.68 14.23
CA THR A 332 -9.41 -27.55 14.22
C THR A 332 -10.71 -26.77 14.06
N ALA A 333 -10.69 -25.46 14.33
CA ALA A 333 -11.79 -24.54 14.05
C ALA A 333 -11.23 -23.15 13.69
N PHE A 334 -11.79 -22.54 12.65
CA PHE A 334 -11.38 -21.21 12.21
C PHE A 334 -12.48 -20.53 11.40
N ASP A 335 -12.40 -19.20 11.32
CA ASP A 335 -13.23 -18.36 10.47
C ASP A 335 -12.39 -17.77 9.34
N THR A 336 -13.00 -17.59 8.17
CA THR A 336 -12.47 -16.73 7.09
C THR A 336 -13.43 -15.59 6.85
N LEU A 337 -12.90 -14.38 6.70
CA LEU A 337 -13.67 -13.18 6.39
C LEU A 337 -13.16 -12.60 5.08
N THR A 338 -14.00 -12.57 4.04
CA THR A 338 -13.68 -11.92 2.78
C THR A 338 -14.48 -10.63 2.66
N VAL A 339 -13.78 -9.50 2.56
CA VAL A 339 -14.40 -8.18 2.37
C VAL A 339 -14.23 -7.73 0.93
N ALA A 340 -15.22 -7.04 0.39
CA ALA A 340 -15.15 -6.31 -0.87
C ALA A 340 -15.28 -4.81 -0.58
N ASP A 341 -14.37 -4.01 -1.13
CA ASP A 341 -14.38 -2.56 -0.94
C ASP A 341 -15.09 -1.82 -2.07
N ALA A 342 -15.19 -0.50 -1.97
CA ALA A 342 -15.82 0.36 -2.96
C ALA A 342 -15.08 0.41 -4.33
N THR A 343 -13.88 -0.16 -4.44
CA THR A 343 -13.19 -0.32 -5.74
C THR A 343 -13.57 -1.62 -6.44
N GLY A 344 -14.26 -2.53 -5.74
CA GLY A 344 -14.54 -3.88 -6.19
C GLY A 344 -13.43 -4.89 -5.88
N ALA A 345 -12.31 -4.43 -5.30
CA ALA A 345 -11.24 -5.31 -4.85
C ALA A 345 -11.63 -6.04 -3.56
N THR A 346 -11.01 -7.21 -3.34
CA THR A 346 -11.30 -8.07 -2.19
C THR A 346 -10.07 -8.33 -1.32
N ALA A 347 -10.27 -8.47 -0.01
CA ALA A 347 -9.26 -8.99 0.90
C ALA A 347 -9.84 -10.07 1.81
N GLU A 348 -9.06 -11.12 2.04
CA GLU A 348 -9.41 -12.22 2.93
C GLU A 348 -8.62 -12.10 4.24
N PHE A 349 -9.28 -12.47 5.34
CA PHE A 349 -8.72 -12.50 6.69
C PHE A 349 -9.00 -13.86 7.31
N TRP A 350 -8.03 -14.41 8.04
CA TRP A 350 -8.19 -15.67 8.74
C TRP A 350 -8.20 -15.43 10.24
N VAL A 351 -9.14 -16.05 10.95
CA VAL A 351 -9.20 -16.06 12.41
C VAL A 351 -9.27 -17.49 12.91
N ARG A 352 -8.18 -17.98 13.49
CA ARG A 352 -8.10 -19.31 14.09
C ARG A 352 -8.65 -19.27 15.51
N HIS A 353 -9.42 -20.29 15.90
CA HIS A 353 -9.97 -20.42 17.24
C HIS A 353 -9.24 -21.48 18.08
N ILE A 354 -8.99 -22.65 17.49
CA ILE A 354 -8.43 -23.83 18.17
C ILE A 354 -7.25 -24.37 17.34
N PRO A 355 -6.14 -24.80 17.96
CA PRO A 355 -5.87 -24.92 19.41
C PRO A 355 -5.47 -23.60 20.09
N CYS A 356 -5.35 -22.53 19.32
CA CYS A 356 -4.95 -21.23 19.83
C CYS A 356 -5.56 -20.13 18.96
N ARG A 357 -5.78 -18.95 19.54
CA ARG A 357 -6.38 -17.81 18.84
C ARG A 357 -5.35 -16.95 18.13
N SER A 358 -5.52 -16.80 16.82
CA SER A 358 -4.71 -15.88 16.01
C SER A 358 -5.48 -15.33 14.83
N ALA A 359 -5.17 -14.10 14.45
CA ALA A 359 -5.66 -13.46 13.25
C ALA A 359 -4.51 -13.34 12.24
N ARG A 360 -4.79 -13.58 10.96
CA ARG A 360 -3.79 -13.41 9.89
C ARG A 360 -4.40 -12.64 8.73
N HIS A 361 -3.60 -11.74 8.20
CA HIS A 361 -3.85 -10.96 7.01
C HIS A 361 -2.57 -10.95 6.17
N PHE A 362 -2.68 -11.23 4.87
CA PHE A 362 -1.57 -11.31 3.93
C PHE A 362 -0.38 -12.18 4.45
N TYR A 363 0.82 -11.98 3.91
CA TYR A 363 2.07 -12.57 4.38
C TYR A 363 2.54 -12.02 5.75
N GLY A 364 1.69 -11.30 6.49
CA GLY A 364 2.03 -10.71 7.78
C GLY A 364 2.23 -11.73 8.90
N ALA A 365 2.87 -11.30 9.99
CA ALA A 365 2.92 -12.05 11.23
C ALA A 365 1.51 -12.26 11.80
N ASN A 366 1.29 -13.40 12.45
CA ASN A 366 0.03 -13.66 13.15
C ASN A 366 -0.19 -12.61 14.25
N LYS A 367 -1.37 -12.00 14.27
CA LYS A 367 -1.79 -11.01 15.26
C LYS A 367 -2.66 -11.66 16.33
N GLN A 368 -2.67 -11.07 17.52
CA GLN A 368 -3.66 -11.41 18.54
C GLN A 368 -5.05 -11.01 18.04
N VAL A 369 -6.03 -11.88 18.28
CA VAL A 369 -7.42 -11.57 17.93
C VAL A 369 -7.95 -10.56 18.95
N THR A 370 -8.39 -9.40 18.50
CA THR A 370 -8.94 -8.36 19.37
C THR A 370 -10.36 -8.72 19.81
N ALA A 371 -10.80 -8.21 20.96
CA ALA A 371 -12.19 -8.38 21.41
C ALA A 371 -13.20 -7.83 20.39
N PRO A 372 -13.02 -6.61 19.83
CA PRO A 372 -13.92 -6.10 18.78
C PRO A 372 -14.02 -7.02 17.55
N LEU A 373 -12.93 -7.68 17.14
CA LEU A 373 -12.98 -8.63 16.03
C LEU A 373 -13.74 -9.91 16.39
N LEU A 374 -13.56 -10.43 17.60
CA LEU A 374 -14.30 -11.60 18.08
C LEU A 374 -15.80 -11.32 18.20
N ASP A 375 -16.16 -10.14 18.71
CA ASP A 375 -17.56 -9.72 18.86
C ASP A 375 -18.20 -9.59 17.47
N ALA A 376 -17.53 -8.92 16.53
CA ALA A 376 -18.01 -8.80 15.15
C ALA A 376 -18.21 -10.15 14.45
N LEU A 377 -17.28 -11.10 14.64
CA LEU A 377 -17.43 -12.46 14.11
C LEU A 377 -18.54 -13.24 14.81
N THR A 378 -18.76 -13.00 16.10
CA THR A 378 -19.85 -13.60 16.86
C THR A 378 -21.21 -13.08 16.40
N ASP A 379 -21.31 -11.80 16.06
CA ASP A 379 -22.54 -11.21 15.51
C ASP A 379 -22.87 -11.72 14.10
N LEU A 380 -21.85 -12.08 13.31
CA LEU A 380 -22.04 -12.65 11.97
C LEU A 380 -22.31 -14.16 12.02
N LEU A 381 -21.53 -14.90 12.81
CA LEU A 381 -21.45 -16.37 12.75
C LEU A 381 -21.90 -17.05 14.05
N GLY A 382 -22.37 -16.31 15.05
CA GLY A 382 -22.59 -16.85 16.39
C GLY A 382 -21.28 -17.18 17.12
N PRO A 383 -21.36 -17.66 18.38
CA PRO A 383 -20.18 -17.95 19.18
C PRO A 383 -19.35 -19.07 18.54
N PRO A 384 -18.00 -18.99 18.56
CA PRO A 384 -17.15 -20.07 18.09
C PRO A 384 -17.31 -21.32 18.98
N PRO A 385 -16.95 -22.51 18.47
CA PRO A 385 -16.90 -23.71 19.30
C PRO A 385 -16.01 -23.48 20.53
N ALA A 386 -16.42 -24.06 21.66
CA ALA A 386 -15.63 -24.00 22.89
C ALA A 386 -14.27 -24.69 22.67
N PRO A 387 -13.18 -24.15 23.24
CA PRO A 387 -11.84 -24.73 23.11
C PRO A 387 -11.71 -26.11 23.76
#